data_AF-A0A3A6TJY8-F1
#
_entry.id   AF-A0A3A6TJY8-F1
#
_cell.length_a   1.000
_cell.length_b   1.000
_cell.length_c   1.000
_cell.angle_alpha   90.00
_cell.angle_beta   90.00
_cell.angle_gamma   90.00
#
_symmetry.space_group_name_H-M   'P 1'
#
loop_
_entity.id
_entity.type
_entity.pdbx_description
1 polymer ?
#
loop_
_entity_poly.entity_id
_entity_poly.type
_entity_poly.pdbx_seq_one_letter_code
_entity_poly.pdbx_strand_id
1 'polypeptide(L)'
;MSKKQTFSAIKRRNVMAMLLALITATIMIPGMTTYLPFEMEQQILIPILLFPFIWAGLFIYTYMAEKAWQPFVLMLLLIISHLALSYDALMGGA
;
A
#
# COMPACT_ATOMS: atom_id res chain seq x y z
N MET A 1 -13.15 -35.86 10.09
CA MET A 1 -13.84 -34.59 9.82
C MET A 1 -12.81 -33.58 9.32
N SER A 2 -12.85 -33.18 8.04
CA SER A 2 -11.94 -32.16 7.50
C SER A 2 -12.39 -30.77 8.01
N LYS A 3 -11.50 -30.02 8.66
CA LYS A 3 -11.79 -28.64 9.08
C LYS A 3 -11.97 -27.79 7.82
N LYS A 4 -13.18 -27.30 7.56
CA LYS A 4 -13.40 -26.26 6.55
C LYS A 4 -12.58 -25.03 6.94
N GLN A 5 -11.68 -24.62 6.06
CA GLN A 5 -10.84 -23.44 6.27
C GLN A 5 -11.65 -22.21 5.84
N THR A 6 -11.80 -21.23 6.74
CA THR A 6 -12.46 -19.95 6.42
C THR A 6 -11.72 -19.17 5.33
N PHE A 7 -10.39 -19.28 5.28
CA PHE A 7 -9.55 -18.58 4.31
C PHE A 7 -8.74 -19.55 3.45
N SER A 8 -8.78 -19.33 2.13
CA SER A 8 -7.85 -19.96 1.20
C SER A 8 -6.46 -19.28 1.30
N ALA A 9 -5.39 -20.07 1.18
CA ALA A 9 -4.02 -19.58 1.12
C ALA A 9 -3.57 -18.67 2.30
N ILE A 10 -4.00 -18.99 3.53
CA ILE A 10 -3.77 -18.17 4.73
C ILE A 10 -2.30 -17.75 4.94
N LYS A 11 -1.33 -18.63 4.65
CA LYS A 11 0.10 -18.30 4.76
C LYS A 11 0.49 -17.15 3.82
N ARG A 12 0.04 -17.20 2.56
CA ARG A 12 0.30 -16.11 1.59
C ARG A 12 -0.41 -14.83 2.02
N ARG A 13 -1.66 -14.92 2.48
CA ARG A 13 -2.43 -13.77 2.98
C ARG A 13 -1.73 -13.09 4.15
N ASN A 14 -1.28 -13.86 5.15
CA ASN A 14 -0.50 -13.34 6.29
C ASN A 14 0.80 -12.65 5.84
N VAL A 15 1.56 -13.27 4.94
CA VAL A 15 2.79 -12.66 4.42
C VAL A 15 2.51 -11.33 3.73
N MET A 16 1.47 -11.27 2.88
CA MET A 16 1.07 -10.02 2.24
C MET A 16 0.56 -8.98 3.25
N ALA A 17 -0.22 -9.39 4.24
CA ALA A 17 -0.74 -8.50 5.27
C ALA A 17 0.38 -7.85 6.09
N MET A 18 1.35 -8.65 6.53
CA MET A 18 2.42 -8.17 7.41
C MET A 18 3.48 -7.40 6.64
N LEU A 19 3.92 -7.92 5.49
CA LEU A 19 5.06 -7.35 4.75
C LEU A 19 4.59 -6.42 3.64
N LEU A 20 3.78 -6.93 2.71
CA LEU A 20 3.45 -6.19 1.49
C LEU A 20 2.58 -4.96 1.78
N ALA A 21 1.62 -5.05 2.71
CA ALA A 21 0.80 -3.90 3.09
C ALA A 21 1.63 -2.82 3.79
N LEU A 22 2.58 -3.21 4.66
CA LEU A 22 3.49 -2.27 5.31
C LEU A 22 4.41 -1.59 4.30
N ILE A 23 5.06 -2.37 3.42
CA ILE A 23 5.93 -1.84 2.37
C ILE A 23 5.16 -0.88 1.46
N THR A 24 3.96 -1.28 1.02
CA THR A 24 3.12 -0.44 0.14
C THR A 24 2.77 0.87 0.82
N ALA A 25 2.25 0.83 2.06
CA ALA A 25 1.92 2.04 2.81
C ALA A 25 3.15 2.94 3.00
N THR A 26 4.29 2.36 3.39
CA THR A 26 5.55 3.09 3.58
C THR A 26 6.08 3.73 2.29
N ILE A 27 5.87 3.14 1.12
CA ILE A 27 6.22 3.76 -0.17
C ILE A 27 5.26 4.89 -0.53
N MET A 28 3.97 4.71 -0.26
CA MET A 28 2.96 5.72 -0.59
C MET A 28 3.19 7.04 0.15
N ILE A 29 3.59 7.01 1.43
CA ILE A 29 3.80 8.21 2.27
C ILE A 29 4.82 9.21 1.68
N PRO A 30 6.11 8.86 1.49
CA PRO A 30 7.08 9.76 0.86
C PRO A 30 6.81 9.95 -0.63
N GLY A 31 6.18 8.98 -1.31
CA GLY A 31 5.75 9.16 -2.69
C GLY A 31 4.79 10.34 -2.82
N MET A 32 3.73 10.37 -2.00
CA MET A 32 2.75 11.46 -1.98
C MET A 32 3.38 12.83 -1.78
N THR A 33 4.36 12.96 -0.88
CA THR A 33 5.04 14.25 -0.65
C THR A 33 5.91 14.70 -1.81
N THR A 34 6.29 13.79 -2.70
CA THR A 34 7.21 14.08 -3.80
C THR A 34 6.48 14.68 -5.00
N TYR A 35 5.27 14.22 -5.32
CA TYR A 35 4.57 14.61 -6.54
C TYR A 35 3.20 15.27 -6.32
N LEU A 36 2.63 15.23 -5.10
CA LEU A 36 1.39 15.97 -4.82
C LEU A 36 1.70 17.43 -4.47
N PRO A 37 0.85 18.39 -4.89
CA PRO A 37 1.06 19.81 -4.62
C PRO A 37 0.65 20.17 -3.19
N PHE A 38 1.38 19.65 -2.21
CA PHE A 38 1.17 19.95 -0.79
C PHE A 38 1.96 21.18 -0.35
N GLU A 39 1.30 22.03 0.43
CA GLU A 39 1.97 23.08 1.20
C GLU A 39 2.94 22.47 2.23
N MET A 40 3.95 23.23 2.65
CA MET A 40 5.03 22.73 3.52
C MET A 40 4.52 22.00 4.79
N GLU A 41 3.49 22.55 5.42
CA GLU A 41 2.87 21.96 6.63
C GLU A 41 2.17 20.62 6.33
N GLN A 42 1.58 20.51 5.14
CA GLN A 42 0.81 19.35 4.70
C GLN A 42 1.70 18.18 4.29
N GLN A 43 2.93 18.45 3.83
CA GLN A 43 3.91 17.43 3.45
C GLN A 43 4.27 16.49 4.61
N ILE A 44 4.11 16.92 5.85
CA ILE A 44 4.35 16.07 7.03
C ILE A 44 3.01 15.56 7.58
N LEU A 45 2.05 16.47 7.79
CA LEU A 45 0.81 16.13 8.49
C LEU A 45 -0.05 15.12 7.72
N ILE A 46 -0.29 15.34 6.42
CA ILE A 46 -1.20 14.51 5.63
C ILE A 46 -0.68 13.06 5.55
N PRO A 47 0.59 12.79 5.19
CA PRO A 47 1.09 11.42 5.11
C PRO A 47 1.08 10.70 6.46
N ILE A 48 1.42 11.39 7.56
CA ILE A 48 1.37 10.80 8.92
C ILE A 48 -0.06 10.38 9.27
N LEU A 49 -1.05 11.25 8.99
CA LEU A 49 -2.45 10.94 9.27
C LEU A 49 -2.97 9.81 8.38
N LEU A 50 -2.58 9.75 7.10
CA LEU A 50 -3.06 8.74 6.16
C LEU A 50 -2.43 7.36 6.36
N PHE A 51 -1.18 7.29 6.83
CA PHE A 51 -0.45 6.04 7.01
C PHE A 51 -1.25 4.93 7.73
N PRO A 52 -1.79 5.14 8.94
CA PRO A 52 -2.51 4.08 9.64
C PRO A 52 -3.77 3.62 8.90
N PHE A 53 -4.47 4.52 8.20
CA PHE A 53 -5.66 4.16 7.44
C PHE A 53 -5.34 3.37 6.18
N ILE A 54 -4.31 3.79 5.44
CA ILE A 54 -3.84 3.08 4.24
C ILE A 54 -3.33 1.69 4.64
N TRP A 55 -2.48 1.62 5.66
CA TRP A 55 -1.92 0.36 6.14
C TRP A 55 -3.03 -0.58 6.64
N ALA A 56 -3.94 -0.12 7.49
CA ALA A 56 -5.03 -0.94 8.00
C ALA A 56 -5.98 -1.40 6.88
N GLY A 57 -6.30 -0.51 5.94
CA GLY A 57 -7.13 -0.85 4.79
C GLY A 57 -6.50 -1.94 3.92
N LEU A 58 -5.22 -1.80 3.57
CA LEU A 58 -4.49 -2.82 2.83
C LEU A 58 -4.36 -4.12 3.61
N PHE A 59 -4.05 -4.05 4.91
CA PHE A 59 -3.96 -5.20 5.80
C PHE A 59 -5.27 -5.99 5.80
N ILE A 60 -6.40 -5.34 6.06
CA ILE A 60 -7.73 -5.98 6.08
C ILE A 60 -8.07 -6.55 4.70
N TYR A 61 -7.79 -5.81 3.63
CA TYR A 61 -8.06 -6.23 2.26
C TYR A 61 -7.36 -7.56 1.91
N THR A 62 -6.15 -7.81 2.43
CA THR A 62 -5.45 -9.09 2.20
C THR A 62 -6.22 -10.32 2.68
N TYR A 63 -7.08 -10.17 3.69
CA TYR A 63 -7.94 -11.24 4.21
C TYR A 63 -9.32 -11.27 3.58
N MET A 64 -9.87 -10.09 3.25
CA MET A 64 -11.22 -9.95 2.73
C MET A 64 -11.36 -10.25 1.23
N ALA A 65 -10.28 -10.11 0.46
CA ALA A 65 -10.33 -10.35 -0.98
C ALA A 65 -10.75 -11.79 -1.33
N GLU A 66 -11.64 -11.93 -2.31
CA GLU A 66 -12.15 -13.23 -2.79
C GLU A 66 -10.99 -14.15 -3.20
N LYS A 67 -10.07 -13.60 -4.00
CA LYS A 67 -8.89 -14.34 -4.48
C LYS A 67 -7.63 -13.76 -3.86
N ALA A 68 -6.76 -14.64 -3.34
CA ALA A 68 -5.53 -14.24 -2.66
C ALA A 68 -4.55 -13.46 -3.55
N TRP A 69 -4.69 -13.49 -4.88
CA TRP A 69 -3.83 -12.70 -5.78
C TRP A 69 -4.31 -11.25 -5.97
N GLN A 70 -5.56 -10.92 -5.66
CA GLN A 70 -6.09 -9.56 -5.86
C GLN A 70 -5.36 -8.50 -4.99
N PRO A 71 -5.10 -8.74 -3.69
CA PRO A 71 -4.33 -7.80 -2.87
C PRO A 71 -2.90 -7.62 -3.38
N PHE A 72 -2.28 -8.70 -3.87
CA PHE A 72 -0.94 -8.65 -4.44
C PHE A 72 -0.87 -7.72 -5.64
N VAL A 73 -1.79 -7.88 -6.60
CA VAL A 73 -1.83 -7.05 -7.82
C VAL A 73 -2.12 -5.59 -7.48
N LEU A 74 -3.08 -5.32 -6.58
CA LEU A 74 -3.38 -3.94 -6.15
C LEU A 74 -2.15 -3.27 -5.54
N MET A 75 -1.48 -3.93 -4.58
CA MET A 75 -0.31 -3.37 -3.91
C MET A 75 0.86 -3.18 -4.88
N LEU A 76 1.06 -4.10 -5.82
CA LEU A 76 2.08 -3.95 -6.86
C LEU A 76 1.79 -2.74 -7.77
N LEU A 77 0.53 -2.55 -8.17
CA LEU A 77 0.12 -1.38 -8.96
C LEU A 77 0.35 -0.08 -8.19
N LEU A 78 -0.04 -0.02 -6.92
CA LEU A 78 0.20 1.15 -6.07
C LEU A 78 1.69 1.47 -5.99
N ILE A 79 2.54 0.47 -5.71
CA ILE A 79 4.00 0.67 -5.64
C ILE A 79 4.53 1.22 -6.96
N ILE A 80 4.20 0.60 -8.10
CA ILE A 80 4.68 1.02 -9.41
C ILE A 80 4.19 2.43 -9.76
N SER A 81 2.92 2.74 -9.49
CA SER A 81 2.35 4.07 -9.74
C SER A 81 3.06 5.14 -8.92
N HIS A 82 3.28 4.91 -7.62
CA HIS A 82 3.98 5.87 -6.77
C HIS A 82 5.45 6.05 -7.17
N LEU A 83 6.13 4.97 -7.58
CA LEU A 83 7.49 5.05 -8.12
C LEU A 83 7.54 5.87 -9.42
N ALA A 84 6.62 5.61 -10.35
CA ALA A 84 6.55 6.31 -11.63
C ALA A 84 6.28 7.81 -11.43
N LEU A 85 5.32 8.17 -10.58
CA LEU A 85 5.00 9.57 -10.27
C LEU A 85 6.15 10.27 -9.55
N SER A 86 6.84 9.57 -8.63
CA SER A 86 8.02 10.13 -7.96
C SER A 86 9.16 10.36 -8.93
N TYR A 87 9.39 9.42 -9.86
CA TYR A 87 10.41 9.57 -10.91
C TYR A 87 10.11 10.76 -11.82
N ASP A 88 8.86 10.90 -12.28
CA ASP A 88 8.42 12.02 -13.12
C ASP A 88 8.62 13.37 -12.41
N ALA A 89 8.18 13.47 -11.14
CA ALA A 89 8.35 14.69 -10.36
C ALA A 89 9.82 15.07 -10.14
N LEU A 90 10.70 14.08 -9.92
CA LEU A 90 12.13 14.32 -9.72
C LEU A 90 12.86 14.67 -11.03
N MET A 91 12.44 14.10 -12.16
CA MET A 91 13.03 14.38 -13.47
C MET A 91 12.51 15.68 -14.09
N GLY A 92 11.25 16.05 -13.84
CA GLY A 92 10.67 17.32 -14.27
C GLY A 92 11.11 18.51 -13.42
N GLY A 93 11.69 18.26 -12.24
CA GLY A 93 12.33 19.26 -11.38
C GLY A 93 13.83 19.48 -11.65
N ALA A 94 14.43 18.73 -12.58
CA ALA A 94 15.82 18.89 -13.05
C ALA A 94 15.88 19.75 -14.32
#